data_AF-A0A4V1IKE1-F1
#
_entry.id   AF-A0A4V1IKE1-F1
#
_cell.length_a   1.000
_cell.length_b   1.000
_cell.length_c   1.000
_cell.angle_alpha   90.00
_cell.angle_beta   90.00
_cell.angle_gamma   90.00
#
_symmetry.space_group_name_H-M   'P 1'
#
loop_
_entity.id
_entity.type
_entity.pdbx_description
1 polymer ?
#
loop_
_entity_poly.entity_id
_entity_poly.type
_entity_poly.pdbx_seq_one_letter_code
_entity_poly.pdbx_strand_id
1 'polypeptide(L)' 'MLQEQIMKELQDIPEDKLAEIYDLIHYFRLGLKKEPPQRRQPGLLPGKLGDAFFEPLPDAELDAWE' A
#
# COMPACT_ATOMS: atom_id res chain seq x y z
N MET A 1 -11.48 -10.70 -18.13
CA MET A 1 -10.42 -10.23 -17.20
C MET A 1 -10.69 -10.77 -15.79
N LEU A 2 -9.69 -10.89 -14.92
CA LEU A 2 -9.85 -11.48 -13.57
C LEU A 2 -10.92 -10.75 -12.73
N GLN A 3 -11.02 -9.42 -12.85
CA GLN A 3 -12.04 -8.62 -12.17
C GLN A 3 -13.47 -9.00 -12.57
N GLU A 4 -13.70 -9.31 -13.84
CA GLU A 4 -15.03 -9.71 -14.33
C GLU A 4 -15.43 -11.09 -13.81
N GLN A 5 -14.47 -12.01 -13.67
CA GLN A 5 -14.71 -13.33 -13.08
C GLN A 5 -15.09 -13.19 -11.60
N ILE A 6 -14.38 -12.34 -10.85
CA ILE A 6 -14.69 -12.05 -9.45
C ILE A 6 -16.09 -11.45 -9.31
N MET A 7 -16.46 -10.48 -10.15
CA MET A 7 -17.79 -9.86 -10.11
C MET A 7 -18.91 -10.86 -10.39
N LYS A 8 -18.69 -11.82 -11.29
CA LYS A 8 -19.66 -12.87 -11.60
C LYS A 8 -19.87 -13.81 -10.41
N GLU A 9 -18.80 -14.28 -9.79
CA GLU A 9 -18.89 -15.12 -8.58
C GLU A 9 -19.64 -14.41 -7.45
N LEU A 10 -19.39 -13.10 -7.25
CA LEU A 10 -20.10 -12.32 -6.24
C LEU A 10 -21.61 -12.17 -6.50
N GLN A 11 -22.05 -12.23 -7.76
CA GLN A 11 -23.48 -12.15 -8.12
C GLN A 11 -24.24 -13.45 -7.82
N ASP A 12 -23.54 -14.58 -7.83
CA ASP A 12 -24.13 -15.90 -7.59
C ASP A 12 -24.19 -16.25 -6.08
N ILE A 13 -23.67 -15.38 -5.20
CA ILE A 13 -23.69 -15.55 -3.74
C ILE A 13 -25.04 -15.10 -3.16
N PRO A 14 -25.64 -15.89 -2.25
CA PRO A 14 -26.88 -15.51 -1.59
C PRO A 14 -26.67 -14.35 -0.59
N GLU A 15 -27.69 -13.50 -0.45
CA GLU A 15 -27.59 -12.21 0.26
C GLU A 15 -27.18 -12.35 1.74
N ASP A 16 -27.57 -13.44 2.39
CA ASP A 16 -27.21 -13.77 3.78
C ASP A 16 -25.70 -14.02 3.96
N LYS A 17 -24.98 -14.31 2.88
CA LYS A 17 -23.53 -14.52 2.86
C LYS A 17 -22.73 -13.31 2.35
N LEU A 18 -23.40 -12.31 1.77
CA LEU A 18 -22.73 -11.10 1.29
C LEU A 18 -22.06 -10.31 2.42
N ALA A 19 -22.60 -10.36 3.64
CA ALA A 19 -21.99 -9.73 4.80
C ALA A 19 -20.59 -10.31 5.12
N GLU A 20 -20.46 -11.64 5.13
CA GLU A 20 -19.19 -12.33 5.40
C GLU A 20 -18.14 -12.00 4.33
N ILE A 21 -18.57 -11.95 3.07
CA ILE A 21 -17.71 -11.60 1.92
C ILE A 21 -17.30 -10.13 1.97
N TYR A 22 -18.23 -9.24 2.30
CA TYR A 22 -17.94 -7.83 2.48
C TYR A 22 -16.87 -7.62 3.54
N ASP A 23 -16.99 -8.27 4.71
CA ASP A 23 -16.01 -8.17 5.79
C ASP A 23 -14.62 -8.61 5.35
N LEU A 24 -14.53 -9.71 4.59
CA LEU A 24 -13.27 -10.21 4.03
C LEU A 24 -12.63 -9.18 3.08
N ILE A 25 -13.40 -8.68 2.10
CA ILE A 25 -12.92 -7.68 1.13
C ILE A 25 -12.53 -6.39 1.84
N HIS A 26 -13.34 -5.96 2.81
CA HIS A 26 -13.12 -4.74 3.58
C HIS A 26 -11.82 -4.84 4.39
N TYR A 27 -11.64 -5.94 5.13
CA TYR A 27 -10.44 -6.19 5.92
C TYR A 27 -9.20 -6.26 5.03
N PHE A 28 -9.28 -6.98 3.92
CA PHE A 28 -8.19 -7.07 2.94
C PHE A 28 -7.80 -5.69 2.40
N ARG A 29 -8.78 -4.87 1.99
CA ARG A 29 -8.56 -3.49 1.53
C ARG A 29 -7.92 -2.62 2.62
N LEU A 30 -8.35 -2.77 3.88
CA LEU A 30 -7.73 -2.05 4.99
C LEU A 30 -6.27 -2.47 5.21
N GLY A 31 -5.95 -3.75 5.03
CA GLY A 31 -4.58 -4.27 5.06
C GLY A 31 -3.69 -3.61 4.00
N LEU A 32 -4.18 -3.48 2.76
CA LEU A 32 -3.44 -2.80 1.69
C LEU A 32 -3.18 -1.31 1.96
N LYS A 33 -4.14 -0.63 2.60
CA LYS A 33 -3.96 0.78 3.01
C LYS A 33 -3.00 0.96 4.19
N LYS A 34 -2.70 -0.13 4.91
CA LYS A 34 -1.84 -0.14 6.09
C LYS A 34 -0.42 -0.59 5.81
N GLU A 35 -0.06 -0.97 4.58
CA GLU A 35 1.35 -1.09 4.23
C GLU A 35 1.97 0.31 4.37
N PRO A 36 2.81 0.54 5.41
CA PRO A 36 3.55 1.79 5.45
C PRO A 36 4.44 1.79 4.20
N PRO A 37 4.69 2.96 3.58
CA PRO A 37 5.67 3.04 2.50
C PRO A 37 6.93 2.36 3.02
N GLN A 38 7.32 1.26 2.35
CA GLN A 38 8.44 0.43 2.77
C GLN A 38 9.63 1.38 2.98
N ARG A 39 10.03 1.59 4.24
CA ARG A 39 11.13 2.50 4.58
C ARG A 39 12.30 2.07 3.73
N ARG A 40 12.79 2.95 2.85
CA ARG A 40 13.87 2.64 1.91
C ARG A 40 15.02 2.05 2.74
N GLN A 41 15.45 0.84 2.44
CA GLN A 41 16.59 0.26 3.14
C GLN A 41 17.86 0.64 2.35
N PRO A 42 18.84 1.29 2.97
CA PRO A 42 20.10 1.57 2.31
C PRO A 42 20.82 0.24 2.08
N GLY A 43 20.92 -0.18 0.82
CA GLY A 43 21.33 -1.55 0.47
C GLY A 43 22.80 -1.89 0.76
N LEU A 44 23.72 -0.94 0.61
CA LEU A 44 25.17 -1.18 0.65
C LEU A 44 25.88 -0.66 1.91
N LEU A 45 25.17 0.09 2.76
CA LEU A 45 25.79 0.72 3.93
C LEU A 45 25.63 -0.16 5.18
N PRO A 46 26.72 -0.69 5.76
CA PRO A 46 26.66 -1.28 7.08
C PRO A 46 26.46 -0.18 8.13
N GLY A 47 25.39 -0.26 8.92
CA GLY A 47 25.13 0.69 10.01
C GLY A 47 23.69 1.20 10.06
N LYS A 48 23.44 2.23 10.88
CA LYS A 48 22.14 2.90 11.00
C LYS A 48 22.22 4.25 10.30
N LEU A 49 21.29 4.55 9.40
CA LEU A 49 21.12 5.90 8.86
C LEU A 49 20.18 6.70 9.77
N GLY A 50 20.45 7.99 9.91
CA GLY A 50 19.54 8.90 10.59
C GLY A 50 18.26 9.10 9.78
N ASP A 51 17.16 9.44 10.47
CA ASP A 51 15.84 9.61 9.83
C ASP A 51 15.85 10.68 8.73
N ALA A 52 16.67 11.74 8.88
CA ALA A 52 16.85 12.81 7.91
C ALA A 52 17.27 12.35 6.50
N PHE A 53 17.90 11.17 6.36
CA PHE A 53 18.24 10.61 5.05
C PHE A 53 17.01 10.26 4.19
N PHE A 54 15.88 9.97 4.85
CA PHE A 54 14.62 9.60 4.18
C PHE A 54 13.67 10.77 4.00
N GLU A 55 14.02 11.93 4.52
CA GLU A 55 13.25 13.16 4.38
C GLU A 55 13.46 13.75 2.97
N PRO A 56 12.45 14.45 2.42
CA PRO A 56 12.62 15.16 1.16
C PRO A 56 13.73 16.21 1.27
N LEU A 57 14.50 16.36 0.19
CA LEU A 57 15.52 17.41 0.10
C LEU A 57 14.83 18.78 0.22
N PRO A 58 15.38 19.74 0.99
CA PRO A 58 14.83 21.09 1.06
C PRO A 58 14.77 21.76 -0.31
N ASP A 59 13.74 22.57 -0.55
CA ASP A 59 13.55 23.29 -1.82
C ASP A 59 14.77 24.14 -2.19
N ALA A 60 15.38 24.80 -1.20
CA ALA A 60 16.59 25.61 -1.40
C ALA A 60 17.81 24.80 -1.87
N GLU A 61 17.87 23.50 -1.54
CA GLU A 61 18.91 22.61 -2.05
C GLU A 61 18.57 22.13 -3.46
N LEU A 62 17.30 21.91 -3.80
CA LEU A 62 16.89 21.53 -5.17
C LEU A 62 17.22 22.64 -6.18
N ASP A 63 16.95 23.89 -5.82
CA ASP A 63 17.25 25.07 -6.65
C ASP A 63 18.74 25.21 -7.00
N ALA A 64 19.65 24.62 -6.20
CA ALA A 64 21.09 24.68 -6.46
C ALA A 64 21.57 23.70 -7.56
N TRP A 65 20.70 22.82 -8.04
CA TRP A 65 21.01 21.82 -9.08
C TRP A 65 20.18 22.01 -10.37
N GLU A 66 19.35 23.06 -10.45
CA GLU A 66 18.65 23.51 -11.66
C GLU A 66 19.42 24.62 -12.41
#